data_AF-A0A4R3YPL4-F1
#
_entry.id   AF-A0A4R3YPL4-F1
#
_cell.length_a   1.000
_cell.length_b   1.000
_cell.length_c   1.000
_cell.angle_alpha   90.00
_cell.angle_beta   90.00
_cell.angle_gamma   90.00
#
_symmetry.space_group_name_H-M   'P 1'
#
loop_
_entity.id
_entity.type
_entity.pdbx_description
1 polymer ?
#
loop_
_entity_poly.entity_id
_entity_poly.type
_entity_poly.pdbx_seq_one_letter_code
_entity_poly.pdbx_strand_id
1 'polypeptide(L)'
;MTPPVNEWLTIVVYRVFHDIPRLILAVDSIGKFWIFDSKFDNERDDYSPVYIVYPAGDERDGAQRIFTHIADGSAVPGEYTTRALVNTVEFDQTRRQQLLIKSLREVDAI
;
A
#
# COMPACT_ATOMS: atom_id res chain seq x y z
N MET A 1 -4.81 -4.72 -12.86
CA MET A 1 -5.91 -4.53 -11.89
C MET A 1 -5.65 -3.20 -11.21
N THR A 2 -6.65 -2.32 -11.11
CA THR A 2 -6.48 -0.96 -10.57
C THR A 2 -6.99 -0.91 -9.13
N PRO A 3 -6.25 -0.31 -8.18
CA PRO A 3 -6.73 -0.18 -6.81
C PRO A 3 -7.98 0.70 -6.73
N PRO A 4 -8.88 0.46 -5.78
CA PRO A 4 -10.10 1.24 -5.64
C PRO A 4 -9.80 2.68 -5.18
N VAL A 5 -10.57 3.65 -5.68
CA VAL A 5 -10.45 5.07 -5.33
C VAL A 5 -11.76 5.56 -4.74
N ASN A 6 -11.68 6.40 -3.71
CA ASN A 6 -12.82 6.88 -2.91
C ASN A 6 -13.60 5.75 -2.24
N GLU A 7 -12.92 4.64 -1.93
CA GLU A 7 -13.44 3.51 -1.18
C GLU A 7 -12.60 3.28 0.08
N TRP A 8 -13.25 2.89 1.19
CA TRP A 8 -12.56 2.49 2.41
C TRP A 8 -12.09 1.04 2.30
N LEU A 9 -10.78 0.82 2.33
CA LEU A 9 -10.19 -0.52 2.43
C LEU A 9 -9.99 -0.88 3.90
N THR A 10 -10.21 -2.15 4.25
CA THR A 10 -9.94 -2.66 5.59
C THR A 10 -8.48 -3.06 5.72
N ILE A 11 -7.78 -2.51 6.70
CA ILE A 11 -6.38 -2.84 6.99
C ILE A 11 -6.31 -4.23 7.63
N VAL A 12 -5.49 -5.09 7.05
CA VAL A 12 -5.18 -6.42 7.56
C VAL A 12 -3.99 -6.36 8.50
N VAL A 13 -2.91 -5.69 8.07
CA VAL A 13 -1.68 -5.50 8.84
C VAL A 13 -0.91 -4.31 8.28
N TYR A 14 -0.11 -3.65 9.11
CA TYR A 14 0.83 -2.62 8.67
C TYR A 14 2.16 -2.72 9.44
N ARG A 15 3.24 -2.16 8.89
CA ARG A 15 4.54 -2.03 9.55
C ARG A 15 5.02 -0.58 9.57
N VAL A 16 5.77 -0.28 10.64
CA VAL A 16 6.50 0.96 10.93
C VAL A 16 5.58 2.18 10.90
N PHE A 17 5.42 2.83 12.05
CA PHE A 17 4.49 3.93 12.23
C PHE A 17 5.28 5.16 12.71
N HIS A 18 5.58 6.07 11.78
CA HIS A 18 5.92 7.45 12.10
C HIS A 18 4.62 8.27 12.05
N ASP A 19 4.48 9.19 11.09
CA ASP A 19 3.25 9.93 10.84
C ASP A 19 2.24 9.15 9.99
N ILE A 20 2.75 8.25 9.15
CA ILE A 20 1.99 7.29 8.33
C ILE A 20 2.61 5.90 8.45
N PRO A 21 1.85 4.82 8.17
CA PRO A 21 2.44 3.50 8.05
C PRO A 21 3.32 3.39 6.81
N ARG A 22 4.53 2.81 6.94
CA ARG A 22 5.43 2.54 5.80
C ARG A 22 4.82 1.54 4.83
N LEU A 23 4.34 0.41 5.37
CA LEU A 23 3.87 -0.73 4.60
C LEU A 23 2.51 -1.16 5.11
N ILE A 24 1.52 -1.30 4.23
CA ILE A 24 0.14 -1.66 4.58
C ILE A 24 -0.32 -2.80 3.69
N LEU A 25 -0.94 -3.83 4.26
CA LEU A 25 -1.79 -4.77 3.56
C LEU A 25 -3.24 -4.44 3.88
N ALA A 26 -4.05 -4.22 2.86
CA ALA A 26 -5.48 -3.95 3.00
C ALA A 26 -6.31 -4.79 2.03
N VAL A 27 -7.61 -4.90 2.31
CA VAL A 27 -8.59 -5.59 1.49
C VAL A 27 -9.73 -4.64 1.12
N ASP A 28 -10.16 -4.68 -0.13
CA ASP A 28 -11.30 -3.89 -0.62
C ASP A 28 -12.65 -4.58 -0.36
N SER A 29 -13.75 -3.93 -0.72
CA SER A 29 -15.11 -4.41 -0.50
C SER A 29 -15.47 -5.70 -1.26
N ILE A 30 -14.72 -6.04 -2.31
CA ILE A 30 -14.91 -7.26 -3.11
C ILE A 30 -13.91 -8.38 -2.74
N GLY A 31 -13.09 -8.17 -1.72
CA GLY A 31 -12.15 -9.17 -1.21
C GLY A 31 -10.82 -9.25 -1.94
N LYS A 32 -10.43 -8.25 -2.74
CA LYS A 32 -9.08 -8.18 -3.33
C LYS A 32 -8.11 -7.50 -2.37
N PHE A 33 -6.91 -8.06 -2.28
CA PHE A 33 -5.85 -7.59 -1.41
C PHE A 33 -4.91 -6.65 -2.15
N TRP A 34 -4.46 -5.63 -1.43
CA TRP A 34 -3.63 -4.54 -1.92
C TRP A 34 -2.52 -4.24 -0.94
N ILE A 35 -1.29 -4.08 -1.43
CA ILE A 35 -0.13 -3.67 -0.63
C ILE A 35 0.27 -2.26 -0.99
N PHE A 36 0.44 -1.41 0.03
CA PHE A 36 0.90 -0.04 -0.08
C PHE A 36 2.29 0.05 0.54
N ASP A 37 3.31 0.41 -0.23
CA ASP A 37 4.69 0.55 0.21
C ASP A 37 5.23 1.96 -0.04
N SER A 38 5.37 2.74 1.03
CA SER A 38 6.10 4.00 1.04
C SER A 38 7.54 3.68 1.45
N LYS A 39 8.40 3.46 0.45
CA LYS A 39 9.81 3.14 0.69
C LYS A 39 10.53 4.32 1.32
N PHE A 40 11.48 4.02 2.20
CA PHE A 40 12.42 5.02 2.69
C PHE A 40 13.35 5.45 1.54
N ASP A 41 13.45 6.75 1.33
CA ASP A 41 14.31 7.36 0.32
C ASP A 41 15.56 7.89 1.01
N ASN A 42 16.67 7.16 0.85
CA ASN A 42 17.95 7.50 1.47
C ASN A 42 18.51 8.86 0.99
N GLU A 43 18.15 9.33 -0.20
CA GLU A 43 18.62 10.63 -0.70
C GLU A 43 17.90 11.79 -0.01
N ARG A 44 16.64 11.56 0.39
CA ARG A 44 15.80 12.54 1.09
C ARG A 44 15.88 12.42 2.61
N ASP A 45 16.46 11.32 3.11
CA ASP A 45 16.43 10.93 4.52
C ASP A 45 15.00 10.92 5.08
N ASP A 46 14.03 10.50 4.25
CA ASP A 46 12.60 10.50 4.58
C ASP A 46 11.85 9.42 3.79
N TYR A 47 10.61 9.13 4.19
CA TYR A 47 9.72 8.25 3.43
C TYR A 47 9.26 8.91 2.13
N SER A 48 9.09 8.08 1.11
CA SER A 48 8.59 8.53 -0.19
C SER A 48 7.19 9.15 -0.03
N PRO A 49 6.93 10.32 -0.65
CA PRO A 49 5.61 10.96 -0.62
C PRO A 49 4.57 10.22 -1.47
N VAL A 50 4.93 9.05 -2.02
CA VAL A 50 4.04 8.15 -2.74
C VAL A 50 4.11 6.76 -2.14
N TYR A 51 2.95 6.12 -2.02
CA TYR A 51 2.86 4.67 -1.92
C TYR A 51 3.01 4.07 -3.30
N ILE A 52 3.85 3.05 -3.42
CA ILE A 52 3.74 2.08 -4.50
C ILE A 52 2.64 1.10 -4.11
N VAL A 53 1.68 0.88 -5.01
CA VAL A 53 0.52 0.02 -4.78
C VAL A 53 0.63 -1.23 -5.62
N TYR A 54 0.61 -2.38 -4.96
CA TYR A 54 0.70 -3.70 -5.58
C TYR A 54 -0.61 -4.49 -5.39
N PRO A 55 -1.10 -5.17 -6.43
CA PRO A 55 -2.12 -6.20 -6.23
C PRO A 55 -1.51 -7.40 -5.49
N ALA A 56 -2.22 -7.93 -4.49
CA ALA A 56 -1.75 -9.05 -3.66
C ALA A 56 -2.67 -10.29 -3.74
N GLY A 57 -3.54 -10.36 -4.76
CA GLY A 57 -4.44 -11.47 -5.03
C GLY A 57 -5.78 -11.38 -4.28
N ASP A 58 -6.49 -12.49 -4.17
CA ASP A 58 -7.75 -12.67 -3.43
C ASP A 58 -7.64 -13.64 -2.25
N GLU A 59 -6.48 -14.26 -2.05
CA GLU A 59 -6.23 -15.16 -0.94
C GLU A 59 -5.41 -14.45 0.16
N ARG A 60 -5.97 -14.41 1.37
CA ARG A 60 -5.34 -13.76 2.53
C ARG A 60 -3.92 -14.27 2.80
N ASP A 61 -3.73 -15.59 2.80
CA ASP A 61 -2.44 -16.20 3.11
C ASP A 61 -1.40 -15.90 2.03
N GLY A 62 -1.82 -15.90 0.76
CA GLY A 62 -0.98 -15.48 -0.36
C GLY A 62 -0.55 -14.02 -0.23
N ALA A 63 -1.50 -13.13 0.04
CA ALA A 63 -1.24 -11.70 0.23
C ALA A 63 -0.29 -11.44 1.42
N GLN A 64 -0.45 -12.18 2.52
CA GLN A 64 0.38 -12.05 3.71
C GLN A 64 1.82 -12.55 3.48
N ARG A 65 2.02 -13.58 2.64
CA ARG A 65 3.36 -14.01 2.21
C ARG A 65 4.06 -12.93 1.39
N ILE A 66 3.35 -12.30 0.43
CA ILE A 66 3.89 -11.18 -0.36
C ILE A 66 4.26 -10.01 0.56
N PHE A 67 3.36 -9.64 1.47
CA PHE A 67 3.61 -8.57 2.45
C PHE A 67 4.87 -8.85 3.28
N THR A 68 5.03 -10.08 3.77
CA THR A 68 6.21 -10.47 4.58
C THR A 68 7.49 -10.39 3.74
N HIS A 69 7.45 -10.89 2.51
CA HIS A 69 8.58 -10.83 1.58
C HIS A 69 9.05 -9.38 1.34
N ILE A 70 8.11 -8.45 1.12
CA ILE A 70 8.40 -7.02 0.96
C ILE A 70 8.93 -6.40 2.25
N ALA A 71 8.34 -6.76 3.40
CA ALA A 71 8.78 -6.26 4.70
C ALA A 71 10.24 -6.63 5.00
N ASP A 72 10.69 -7.80 4.53
CA ASP A 72 12.07 -8.29 4.66
C ASP A 72 13.03 -7.65 3.64
N GLY A 73 12.57 -6.66 2.86
CA GLY A 73 13.38 -5.92 1.90
C GLY A 73 13.56 -6.60 0.55
N SER A 74 12.77 -7.66 0.27
CA SER A 74 12.85 -8.36 -1.01
C SER A 74 12.05 -7.64 -2.09
N ALA A 75 12.48 -7.80 -3.35
CA ALA A 75 11.77 -7.22 -4.49
C ALA A 75 10.39 -7.86 -4.68
N VAL A 76 9.43 -7.08 -5.16
CA VAL A 76 8.09 -7.59 -5.47
C VAL A 76 8.13 -8.27 -6.84
N PRO A 77 7.50 -9.45 -7.03
CA PRO A 77 7.33 -10.02 -8.35
C PRO A 77 6.25 -9.24 -9.12
N GLY A 78 6.62 -8.49 -10.16
CA GLY A 78 5.67 -7.97 -11.16
C GLY A 78 5.83 -6.50 -11.56
N GLU A 79 5.44 -6.22 -12.81
CA GLU A 79 5.64 -4.94 -13.53
C GLU A 79 4.53 -3.89 -13.35
N TYR A 80 3.47 -4.16 -12.58
CA TYR A 80 2.37 -3.20 -12.41
C TYR A 80 2.50 -2.41 -11.11
N THR A 81 3.02 -1.18 -11.24
CA THR A 81 3.18 -0.22 -10.15
C THR A 81 2.19 0.93 -10.37
N THR A 82 1.07 0.94 -9.65
CA THR A 82 0.30 2.19 -9.49
C THR A 82 0.88 2.96 -8.32
N ARG A 83 0.86 4.29 -8.37
CA ARG A 83 1.29 5.13 -7.24
C ARG A 83 0.09 5.84 -6.63
N ALA A 84 0.06 5.97 -5.31
CA ALA A 84 -0.89 6.83 -4.60
C ALA A 84 -0.09 7.91 -3.86
N LEU A 85 -0.53 9.17 -3.92
CA LEU A 85 0.11 10.20 -3.10
C LEU A 85 -0.21 9.95 -1.64
N VAL A 86 0.81 9.92 -0.79
CA VAL A 86 0.66 9.72 0.66
C VAL A 86 -0.34 10.72 1.25
N ASN A 87 -0.26 11.99 0.86
CA ASN A 87 -1.15 13.05 1.37
C ASN A 87 -2.61 12.94 0.88
N THR A 88 -2.90 11.99 -0.01
CA THR A 88 -4.26 11.64 -0.45
C THR A 88 -4.78 10.35 0.18
N VAL A 89 -3.97 9.70 1.01
CA VAL A 89 -4.37 8.55 1.81
C VAL A 89 -4.84 9.03 3.17
N GLU A 90 -6.12 8.81 3.48
CA GLU A 90 -6.62 9.02 4.83
C GLU A 90 -6.49 7.74 5.64
N PHE A 91 -5.87 7.87 6.81
CA PHE A 91 -5.75 6.81 7.79
C PHE A 91 -6.63 7.16 8.99
N ASP A 92 -7.56 6.28 9.35
CA ASP A 92 -8.32 6.48 10.58
C ASP A 92 -7.39 6.30 11.79
N GLN A 93 -6.92 7.43 12.35
CA GLN A 93 -6.02 7.43 13.51
C GLN A 93 -6.68 6.91 14.79
N THR A 94 -8.02 6.95 14.88
CA THR A 94 -8.76 6.54 16.09
C THR A 94 -8.98 5.05 16.16
N ARG A 95 -9.03 4.35 15.02
CA ARG A 95 -9.27 2.89 14.97
C ARG A 95 -8.22 2.10 14.22
N ARG A 96 -7.33 2.74 13.45
CA ARG A 96 -6.23 2.13 12.66
C ARG A 96 -6.66 0.92 11.82
N GLN A 97 -7.92 0.90 11.41
CA GLN A 97 -8.58 -0.26 10.81
C GLN A 97 -8.86 -0.06 9.33
N GLN A 98 -8.84 1.17 8.83
CA GLN A 98 -9.20 1.47 7.46
C GLN A 98 -8.29 2.53 6.85
N LEU A 99 -8.16 2.46 5.52
CA LEU A 99 -7.51 3.48 4.71
C LEU A 99 -8.40 3.85 3.53
N LEU A 100 -8.35 5.12 3.12
CA LEU A 100 -9.06 5.63 1.95
C LEU A 100 -8.06 6.27 0.99
N ILE A 101 -8.13 5.91 -0.30
CA ILE A 101 -7.32 6.54 -1.34
C ILE A 101 -8.19 7.55 -2.08
N LYS A 102 -7.81 8.83 -2.07
CA LYS A 102 -8.53 9.87 -2.83
C LYS A 102 -8.01 10.05 -4.26
N SER A 103 -6.77 9.66 -4.53
CA SER A 103 -6.15 9.85 -5.84
C SER A 103 -5.07 8.80 -6.13
N LEU A 104 -5.04 8.34 -7.37
CA LEU A 104 -3.96 7.53 -7.93
C LEU A 104 -3.21 8.37 -8.97
N ARG A 105 -1.93 8.07 -9.13
CA ARG A 105 -1.11 8.47 -10.27
C ARG A 105 -0.68 7.21 -11.00
N GLU A 106 -1.06 7.13 -12.27
CA GLU A 106 -0.44 6.18 -13.19
C GLU A 106 1.02 6.60 -13.41
N VAL A 107 1.88 5.60 -13.58
CA VAL A 107 3.24 5.82 -14.05
C VAL A 107 3.30 5.14 -15.40
N ASP A 108 3.65 5.90 -16.43
CA ASP A 108 4.00 5.29 -17.72
C ASP A 108 5.11 4.25 -17.47
N ALA A 109 4.94 3.06 -18.04
CA ALA A 109 6.00 2.06 -18.04
C ALA A 109 7.24 2.67 -18.70
N ILE A 110 8.39 2.63 -18.00
CA ILE A 110 9.68 3.04 -18.54
C ILE A 110 10.14 1.98 -19.54
#